data_AF-A0A542ZHA2-F1
#
_entry.id   AF-A0A542ZHA2-F1
#
_cell.length_a   1.000
_cell.length_b   1.000
_cell.length_c   1.000
_cell.angle_alpha   90.00
_cell.angle_beta   90.00
_cell.angle_gamma   90.00
#
_symmetry.space_group_name_H-M   'P 1'
#
loop_
_entity.id
_entity.type
_entity.pdbx_description
1 polymer ?
#
loop_
_entity_poly.entity_id
_entity_poly.type
_entity_poly.pdbx_seq_one_letter_code
_entity_poly.pdbx_strand_id
1 'polypeptide(L)'
;MATRPESVSTDGPTAETSVGGLPGPDRAMTRFAAAAGVLGMVVVVVMGQLHPGKAPPNDSAASFLEYSRSSTWTAVHIGQFTGTLLVSLMLLTLARLGAVRRGAVGVLATVGGFATVLYAAVFAVQMAVDGVALKGAVHRWVTAPDPAAKEAAFLAASAVRDVEKGLSGFFQMLGGTSLLALGLGIAIGRLLPRWLGWVAVLAGAGLVAGGALTAHTGFSSTASAVLLGPSVLLLVFVLGASVPLWRGPAAAPPAS
;
A
#
# COMPACT_ATOMS: atom_id res chain seq x y z
N MET A 1 -39.72 -72.78 -16.16
CA MET A 1 -39.53 -72.39 -14.75
C MET A 1 -38.32 -71.46 -14.73
N ALA A 2 -38.56 -70.16 -14.76
CA ALA A 2 -37.54 -69.12 -14.95
C ALA A 2 -37.12 -68.53 -13.59
N THR A 3 -35.82 -68.48 -13.32
CA THR A 3 -35.22 -67.87 -12.13
C THR A 3 -35.04 -66.36 -12.35
N ARG A 4 -35.56 -65.55 -11.42
CA ARG A 4 -35.25 -64.11 -11.29
C ARG A 4 -33.92 -63.94 -10.54
N PRO A 5 -33.06 -62.98 -10.91
CA PRO A 5 -32.01 -62.51 -10.01
C PRO A 5 -32.53 -61.40 -9.08
N GLU A 6 -32.07 -61.48 -7.83
CA GLU A 6 -32.37 -60.57 -6.71
C GLU A 6 -31.76 -59.18 -6.93
N SER A 7 -32.51 -58.14 -6.58
CA SER A 7 -32.05 -56.76 -6.51
C SER A 7 -31.28 -56.54 -5.21
N VAL A 8 -29.98 -56.27 -5.30
CA VAL A 8 -29.16 -55.83 -4.18
C VAL A 8 -29.55 -54.39 -3.81
N SER A 9 -30.00 -54.20 -2.57
CA SER A 9 -30.21 -52.90 -1.95
C SER A 9 -28.89 -52.34 -1.45
N THR A 10 -28.50 -51.16 -1.95
CA THR A 10 -27.36 -50.40 -1.44
C THR A 10 -27.84 -49.04 -0.93
N ASP A 11 -28.54 -49.04 0.20
CA ASP A 11 -28.77 -47.82 0.98
C ASP A 11 -27.75 -47.78 2.12
N GLY A 12 -26.59 -47.19 1.84
CA GLY A 12 -25.68 -46.68 2.87
C GLY A 12 -25.86 -45.17 2.95
N PRO A 13 -26.02 -44.57 4.15
CA PRO A 13 -26.07 -43.13 4.28
C PRO A 13 -24.67 -42.57 3.98
N THR A 14 -24.49 -41.97 2.81
CA THR A 14 -23.33 -41.12 2.55
C THR A 14 -23.49 -39.89 3.41
N ALA A 15 -22.87 -39.91 4.60
CA ALA A 15 -22.54 -38.71 5.33
C ALA A 15 -21.62 -37.88 4.42
N GLU A 16 -22.21 -36.95 3.66
CA GLU A 16 -21.50 -35.81 3.15
C GLU A 16 -20.97 -35.05 4.37
N THR A 17 -19.75 -35.40 4.78
CA THR A 17 -18.91 -34.49 5.53
C THR A 17 -18.73 -33.27 4.65
N SER A 18 -19.59 -32.28 4.90
CA SER A 18 -19.37 -30.87 4.58
C SER A 18 -17.95 -30.54 5.01
N VAL A 19 -17.01 -30.65 4.06
CA VAL A 19 -15.67 -30.12 4.20
C VAL A 19 -15.89 -28.62 4.32
N GLY A 20 -15.84 -28.13 5.56
CA GLY A 20 -16.15 -26.76 5.93
C GLY A 20 -15.50 -25.81 4.95
N GLY A 21 -16.32 -25.26 4.03
CA GLY A 21 -15.90 -24.16 3.20
C GLY A 21 -15.42 -23.07 4.14
N LEU A 22 -14.18 -22.60 3.93
CA LEU A 22 -13.66 -21.47 4.68
C LEU A 22 -14.75 -20.39 4.70
N PRO A 23 -15.16 -19.90 5.89
CA PRO A 23 -16.23 -18.92 5.98
C PRO A 23 -15.98 -17.80 4.96
N GLY A 24 -17.03 -17.44 4.22
CA GLY A 24 -16.98 -16.28 3.34
C GLY A 24 -16.45 -15.06 4.12
N PRO A 25 -15.84 -14.09 3.43
CA PRO A 25 -15.17 -12.98 4.09
C PRO A 25 -16.05 -12.32 5.15
N ASP A 26 -15.58 -12.34 6.40
CA ASP A 26 -16.30 -11.78 7.53
C ASP A 26 -16.58 -10.29 7.28
N ARG A 27 -17.83 -9.87 7.49
CA ARG A 27 -18.27 -8.48 7.37
C ARG A 27 -17.43 -7.54 8.23
N ALA A 28 -16.93 -8.03 9.37
CA ALA A 28 -16.00 -7.28 10.21
C ALA A 28 -14.69 -6.97 9.47
N MET A 29 -14.14 -7.93 8.73
CA MET A 29 -12.90 -7.76 7.95
C MET A 29 -13.06 -6.71 6.84
N THR A 30 -14.15 -6.74 6.07
CA THR A 30 -14.33 -5.78 4.97
C THR A 30 -14.61 -4.36 5.49
N ARG A 31 -15.36 -4.23 6.60
CA ARG A 31 -15.59 -2.94 7.27
C ARG A 31 -14.31 -2.37 7.89
N PHE A 32 -13.50 -3.22 8.52
CA PHE A 32 -12.18 -2.83 9.00
C PHE A 32 -11.31 -2.31 7.85
N ALA A 33 -11.24 -3.01 6.73
CA ALA A 33 -10.49 -2.58 5.56
C ALA A 33 -10.96 -1.24 5.01
N ALA A 34 -12.28 -1.00 4.93
CA ALA A 34 -12.82 0.29 4.52
C ALA A 34 -12.45 1.42 5.49
N ALA A 35 -12.61 1.21 6.80
CA ALA A 35 -12.24 2.20 7.81
C ALA A 35 -10.73 2.48 7.80
N ALA A 36 -9.90 1.44 7.72
CA ALA A 36 -8.46 1.55 7.64
C ALA A 36 -8.04 2.32 6.37
N GLY A 37 -8.61 2.02 5.21
CA GLY A 37 -8.32 2.74 3.97
C GLY A 37 -8.61 4.24 4.08
N VAL A 38 -9.81 4.61 4.54
CA VAL A 38 -10.20 6.03 4.69
C VAL A 38 -9.34 6.74 5.73
N LEU A 39 -9.20 6.16 6.92
CA LEU A 39 -8.39 6.76 8.00
C LEU A 39 -6.93 6.90 7.57
N GLY A 40 -6.39 5.86 6.93
CA GLY A 40 -5.02 5.86 6.42
C GLY A 40 -4.77 7.00 5.45
N MET A 41 -5.71 7.21 4.52
CA MET A 41 -5.60 8.29 3.54
C MET A 41 -5.70 9.68 4.18
N VAL A 42 -6.59 9.86 5.16
CA VAL A 42 -6.68 11.10 5.94
C VAL A 42 -5.37 11.38 6.66
N VAL A 43 -4.80 10.37 7.33
CA VAL A 43 -3.53 10.51 8.06
C VAL A 43 -2.39 10.86 7.10
N VAL A 44 -2.25 10.17 5.96
CA VAL A 44 -1.20 10.48 4.96
C VAL A 44 -1.33 11.92 4.46
N VAL A 45 -2.54 12.37 4.11
CA VAL A 45 -2.77 13.74 3.62
C VAL A 45 -2.41 14.76 4.69
N VAL A 46 -2.91 14.60 5.92
CA VAL A 46 -2.64 15.53 7.02
C VAL A 46 -1.14 15.58 7.33
N MET A 47 -0.47 14.43 7.43
CA MET A 47 0.97 14.39 7.70
C MET A 47 1.79 14.97 6.55
N GLY A 48 1.35 14.78 5.30
CA GLY A 48 1.94 15.45 4.14
C GLY A 48 1.86 16.97 4.20
N GLN A 49 0.77 17.54 4.73
CA GLN A 49 0.66 18.99 4.94
C GLN A 49 1.52 19.52 6.09
N LEU A 50 1.77 18.67 7.10
CA LEU A 50 2.62 19.01 8.26
C LEU A 50 4.11 18.78 7.98
N HIS A 51 4.45 18.06 6.91
CA HIS A 51 5.82 17.75 6.52
C HIS A 51 6.55 19.01 6.02
N PRO A 52 7.76 19.34 6.53
CA PRO A 52 8.54 20.44 6.01
C PRO A 52 9.00 20.18 4.58
N GLY A 53 8.63 21.04 3.64
CA GLY A 53 8.91 20.84 2.22
C GLY A 53 8.95 22.14 1.41
N LYS A 54 9.36 23.26 2.01
CA LYS A 54 9.49 24.54 1.32
C LYS A 54 10.80 24.64 0.56
N ALA A 55 11.88 24.08 1.11
CA ALA A 55 13.17 24.02 0.45
C ALA A 55 13.11 23.06 -0.76
N PRO A 56 13.87 23.33 -1.84
CA PRO A 56 14.01 22.38 -2.93
C PRO A 56 14.55 21.04 -2.41
N PRO A 57 13.81 19.93 -2.53
CA PRO A 57 14.14 18.67 -1.83
C PRO A 57 15.38 17.95 -2.36
N ASN A 58 15.93 18.39 -3.50
CA ASN A 58 17.21 17.97 -4.06
C ASN A 58 18.38 18.91 -3.70
N ASP A 59 18.10 20.06 -3.09
CA ASP A 59 19.13 20.87 -2.41
C ASP A 59 19.24 20.37 -0.97
N SER A 60 20.22 19.50 -0.73
CA SER A 60 20.46 18.91 0.59
C SER A 60 20.74 19.97 1.66
N ALA A 61 21.50 21.03 1.35
CA ALA A 61 21.86 22.04 2.34
C ALA A 61 20.62 22.84 2.77
N ALA A 62 19.82 23.30 1.81
CA ALA A 62 18.59 24.01 2.11
C ALA A 62 17.57 23.12 2.84
N SER A 63 17.40 21.88 2.39
CA SER A 63 16.48 20.91 2.99
C SER A 63 16.88 20.55 4.42
N PHE A 64 18.15 20.23 4.66
CA PHE A 64 18.63 19.89 6.00
C PHE A 64 18.50 21.05 6.98
N LEU A 65 18.69 22.29 6.51
CA LEU A 65 18.47 23.46 7.34
C LEU A 65 16.99 23.59 7.73
N GLU A 66 16.06 23.36 6.80
CA GLU A 66 14.63 23.30 7.11
C GLU A 66 14.31 22.17 8.12
N TYR A 67 14.85 20.98 7.90
CA TYR A 67 14.60 19.80 8.75
C TYR A 67 15.16 19.99 10.16
N SER A 68 16.30 20.68 10.30
CA SER A 68 16.91 20.98 11.59
C SER A 68 15.97 21.80 12.50
N ARG A 69 15.12 22.64 11.90
CA ARG A 69 14.18 23.54 12.60
C ARG A 69 12.84 22.88 12.91
N SER A 70 12.55 21.70 12.36
CA SER A 70 11.30 20.99 12.60
C SER A 70 11.37 20.15 13.88
N SER A 71 10.56 20.51 14.89
CA SER A 71 10.38 19.70 16.11
C SER A 71 9.46 18.50 15.91
N THR A 72 8.63 18.51 14.85
CA THR A 72 7.62 17.48 14.57
C THR A 72 8.09 16.43 13.57
N TRP A 73 9.28 16.59 12.98
CA TRP A 73 9.81 15.74 11.90
C TRP A 73 9.55 14.25 12.10
N THR A 74 10.05 13.66 13.18
CA THR A 74 9.91 12.23 13.44
C THR A 74 8.45 11.81 13.62
N ALA A 75 7.64 12.63 14.29
CA ALA A 75 6.21 12.35 14.48
C ALA A 75 5.44 12.34 13.15
N VAL A 76 5.77 13.26 12.23
CA VAL A 76 5.18 13.30 10.88
C VAL A 76 5.47 12.01 10.12
N HIS A 77 6.70 11.51 10.17
CA HIS A 77 7.07 10.26 9.47
C HIS A 77 6.45 9.02 10.13
N ILE A 78 6.30 8.98 11.46
CA ILE A 78 5.52 7.93 12.14
C ILE A 78 4.05 7.96 11.69
N GLY A 79 3.48 9.16 11.54
CA GLY A 79 2.14 9.35 11.02
C GLY A 79 2.01 8.87 9.57
N GLN A 80 2.94 9.25 8.69
CA GLN A 80 3.00 8.78 7.30
C GLN A 80 3.11 7.25 7.23
N PHE A 81 4.00 6.64 8.04
CA PHE A 81 4.11 5.19 8.18
C PHE A 81 2.76 4.56 8.54
N THR A 82 2.11 5.07 9.59
CA THR A 82 0.84 4.54 10.09
C THR A 82 -0.27 4.66 9.05
N GLY A 83 -0.37 5.82 8.39
CA GLY A 83 -1.36 6.04 7.34
C GLY A 83 -1.17 5.09 6.15
N THR A 84 0.06 4.93 5.67
CA THR A 84 0.39 4.00 4.60
C THR A 84 0.17 2.54 4.99
N LEU A 85 0.46 2.16 6.24
CA LEU A 85 0.19 0.82 6.75
C LEU A 85 -1.32 0.52 6.71
N LEU A 86 -2.16 1.46 7.15
CA LEU A 86 -3.62 1.31 7.11
C LEU A 86 -4.16 1.15 5.68
N VAL A 87 -3.64 1.93 4.73
CA VAL A 87 -3.96 1.75 3.29
C VAL A 87 -3.50 0.37 2.80
N SER A 88 -2.30 -0.07 3.20
CA SER A 88 -1.77 -1.40 2.83
C SER A 88 -2.64 -2.54 3.37
N LEU A 89 -3.20 -2.42 4.58
CA LEU A 89 -4.12 -3.41 5.14
C LEU A 89 -5.42 -3.53 4.31
N MET A 90 -5.92 -2.42 3.77
CA MET A 90 -7.04 -2.45 2.83
C MET A 90 -6.67 -3.19 1.54
N LEU A 91 -5.52 -2.89 0.94
CA LEU A 91 -5.04 -3.56 -0.27
C LEU A 91 -4.81 -5.07 -0.05
N LEU A 92 -4.24 -5.46 1.08
CA LEU A 92 -4.07 -6.86 1.46
C LEU A 92 -5.41 -7.58 1.67
N THR A 93 -6.43 -6.88 2.18
CA THR A 93 -7.78 -7.43 2.26
C THR A 93 -8.34 -7.69 0.86
N LEU A 94 -8.20 -6.74 -0.08
CA LEU A 94 -8.61 -6.94 -1.47
C LEU A 94 -7.84 -8.07 -2.15
N ALA A 95 -6.53 -8.18 -1.90
CA ALA A 95 -5.71 -9.30 -2.37
C ALA A 95 -6.23 -10.64 -1.85
N ARG A 96 -6.54 -10.74 -0.55
CA ARG A 96 -7.10 -11.95 0.06
C ARG A 96 -8.45 -12.33 -0.57
N LEU A 97 -9.33 -11.36 -0.78
CA LEU A 97 -10.64 -11.57 -1.42
C LEU A 97 -10.52 -12.03 -2.88
N GLY A 98 -9.51 -11.53 -3.60
CA GLY A 98 -9.24 -11.94 -4.97
C GLY A 98 -8.54 -13.30 -5.06
N ALA A 99 -7.65 -13.62 -4.12
CA ALA A 99 -6.81 -14.83 -4.17
C ALA A 99 -7.61 -16.14 -4.07
N VAL A 100 -8.79 -16.12 -3.44
CA VAL A 100 -9.70 -17.28 -3.40
C VAL A 100 -10.41 -17.55 -4.73
N ARG A 101 -10.30 -16.64 -5.71
CA ARG A 101 -10.88 -16.81 -7.06
C ARG A 101 -9.95 -17.68 -7.92
N ARG A 102 -10.54 -18.45 -8.84
CA ARG A 102 -9.78 -19.26 -9.80
C ARG A 102 -9.26 -18.43 -10.99
N GLY A 103 -8.22 -18.92 -11.65
CA GLY A 103 -7.68 -18.35 -12.89
C GLY A 103 -6.93 -17.03 -12.68
N ALA A 104 -6.91 -16.19 -13.72
CA ALA A 104 -6.12 -14.95 -13.76
C ALA A 104 -6.41 -13.99 -12.57
N VAL A 105 -7.65 -13.94 -12.10
CA VAL A 105 -8.05 -13.08 -10.96
C VAL A 105 -7.30 -13.47 -9.68
N GLY A 106 -7.20 -14.78 -9.38
CA GLY A 106 -6.49 -15.27 -8.19
C GLY A 106 -4.98 -15.04 -8.27
N VAL A 107 -4.40 -15.22 -9.46
CA VAL A 107 -2.96 -14.97 -9.71
C VAL A 107 -2.65 -13.49 -9.52
N LEU A 108 -3.41 -12.60 -10.16
CA LEU A 108 -3.24 -11.15 -10.05
C LEU A 108 -3.41 -10.67 -8.60
N ALA A 109 -4.39 -11.21 -7.88
CA ALA A 109 -4.61 -10.88 -6.48
C ALA A 109 -3.44 -11.33 -5.59
N THR A 110 -2.90 -12.51 -5.82
CA THR A 110 -1.72 -13.02 -5.10
C THR A 110 -0.49 -12.15 -5.35
N VAL A 111 -0.19 -11.83 -6.61
CA VAL A 111 0.92 -10.94 -7.00
C VAL A 111 0.76 -9.56 -6.37
N GLY A 112 -0.45 -8.98 -6.47
CA GLY A 112 -0.75 -7.69 -5.84
C GLY A 112 -0.61 -7.71 -4.32
N GLY A 113 -0.99 -8.81 -3.67
CA GLY A 113 -0.75 -9.03 -2.24
C GLY A 113 0.73 -9.01 -1.87
N PHE A 114 1.56 -9.80 -2.55
CA PHE A 114 3.01 -9.80 -2.33
C PHE A 114 3.64 -8.43 -2.57
N ALA A 115 3.29 -7.76 -3.67
CA ALA A 115 3.77 -6.42 -3.96
C ALA A 115 3.37 -5.41 -2.87
N THR A 116 2.17 -5.56 -2.28
CA THR A 116 1.71 -4.72 -1.16
C THR A 116 2.54 -4.94 0.11
N VAL A 117 2.88 -6.20 0.43
CA VAL A 117 3.76 -6.50 1.59
C VAL A 117 5.13 -5.87 1.40
N LEU A 118 5.73 -6.02 0.22
CA LEU A 118 7.02 -5.41 -0.10
C LEU A 118 6.95 -3.89 -0.07
N TYR A 119 5.89 -3.29 -0.63
CA TYR A 119 5.61 -1.86 -0.55
C TYR A 119 5.60 -1.36 0.89
N ALA A 120 4.82 -2.00 1.78
CA ALA A 120 4.74 -1.62 3.18
C ALA A 120 6.08 -1.78 3.91
N ALA A 121 6.82 -2.86 3.62
CA ALA A 121 8.12 -3.12 4.22
C ALA A 121 9.17 -2.08 3.79
N VAL A 122 9.30 -1.81 2.49
CA VAL A 122 10.24 -0.80 1.98
C VAL A 122 9.86 0.58 2.48
N PHE A 123 8.58 0.92 2.55
CA PHE A 123 8.12 2.19 3.11
C PHE A 123 8.44 2.31 4.61
N ALA A 124 8.30 1.24 5.39
CA ALA A 124 8.70 1.24 6.79
C ALA A 124 10.19 1.54 6.98
N VAL A 125 11.05 0.92 6.15
CA VAL A 125 12.49 1.19 6.14
C VAL A 125 12.75 2.64 5.71
N GLN A 126 12.06 3.13 4.68
CA GLN A 126 12.19 4.51 4.22
C GLN A 126 11.83 5.51 5.33
N MET A 127 10.76 5.26 6.10
CA MET A 127 10.37 6.11 7.25
C MET A 127 11.40 6.06 8.39
N ALA A 128 12.07 4.93 8.61
CA ALA A 128 13.18 4.86 9.56
C ALA A 128 14.42 5.65 9.07
N VAL A 129 14.72 5.59 7.78
CA VAL A 129 15.81 6.37 7.17
C VAL A 129 15.51 7.87 7.21
N ASP A 130 14.34 8.28 6.73
CA ASP A 130 13.92 9.68 6.61
C ASP A 130 13.59 10.31 7.97
N GLY A 131 12.63 9.71 8.67
CA GLY A 131 12.04 10.24 9.89
C GLY A 131 12.95 10.17 11.12
N VAL A 132 13.94 9.27 11.12
CA VAL A 132 14.77 8.97 12.30
C VAL A 132 16.25 9.14 12.01
N ALA A 133 16.81 8.37 11.07
CA ALA A 133 18.25 8.39 10.83
C ALA A 133 18.72 9.75 10.26
N LEU A 134 18.01 10.27 9.25
CA LEU A 134 18.33 11.55 8.63
C LEU A 134 18.18 12.69 9.63
N LYS A 135 17.15 12.68 10.48
CA LYS A 135 16.99 13.69 11.54
C LYS A 135 18.20 13.75 12.46
N GLY A 136 18.70 12.59 12.89
CA GLY A 136 19.91 12.49 13.70
C GLY A 136 21.17 12.94 12.95
N ALA A 137 21.29 12.62 11.66
CA ALA A 137 22.43 13.04 10.84
C ALA A 137 22.45 14.56 10.63
N VAL A 138 21.30 15.16 10.31
CA VAL A 138 21.11 16.61 10.20
C VAL A 138 21.41 17.32 11.52
N HIS A 139 20.98 16.76 12.65
CA HIS A 139 21.29 17.33 13.96
C HIS A 139 22.81 17.40 14.20
N ARG A 140 23.54 16.31 13.94
CA ARG A 140 25.01 16.28 14.06
C ARG A 140 25.68 17.30 13.13
N TRP A 141 25.16 17.49 11.93
CA TRP A 141 25.67 18.49 11.00
C TRP A 141 25.51 19.92 11.52
N VAL A 142 24.34 20.28 12.06
CA VAL A 142 24.12 21.66 12.52
C VAL A 142 24.84 21.97 13.84
N THR A 143 25.13 20.97 14.67
CA THR A 143 25.84 21.13 15.94
C THR A 143 27.34 20.83 15.88
N ALA A 144 27.90 20.54 14.69
CA ALA A 144 29.31 20.21 14.54
C ALA A 144 30.22 21.37 15.03
N PRO A 145 31.28 21.09 15.79
CA PRO A 145 32.06 22.10 16.51
C PRO A 145 33.04 22.88 15.62
N ASP A 146 33.49 22.28 14.52
CA ASP A 146 34.49 22.86 13.62
C ASP A 146 34.13 22.59 12.14
N PRO A 147 34.74 23.32 11.19
CA PRO A 147 34.41 23.18 9.76
C PRO A 147 34.63 21.79 9.19
N ALA A 148 35.68 21.07 9.60
CA ALA A 148 35.98 19.74 9.08
C ALA A 148 34.97 18.71 9.58
N ALA A 149 34.62 18.75 10.87
CA ALA A 149 33.55 17.93 11.44
C ALA A 149 32.19 18.23 10.78
N LYS A 150 31.92 19.51 10.46
CA LYS A 150 30.70 19.93 9.78
C LYS A 150 30.61 19.38 8.37
N GLU A 151 31.69 19.44 7.59
CA GLU A 151 31.75 18.85 6.25
C GLU A 151 31.53 17.33 6.29
N ALA A 152 32.21 16.62 7.19
CA ALA A 152 32.04 15.18 7.35
C ALA A 152 30.59 14.79 7.73
N ALA A 153 29.98 15.52 8.66
CA ALA A 153 28.58 15.30 9.04
C ALA A 153 27.59 15.62 7.91
N PHE A 154 27.88 16.63 7.08
CA PHE A 154 27.08 16.95 5.90
C PHE A 154 27.11 15.82 4.86
N LEU A 155 28.29 15.27 4.57
CA LEU A 155 28.44 14.15 3.65
C LEU A 155 27.71 12.90 4.16
N ALA A 156 27.81 12.61 5.46
CA ALA A 156 27.07 11.51 6.08
C ALA A 156 25.54 11.70 5.97
N ALA A 157 25.03 12.90 6.26
CA ALA A 157 23.60 13.21 6.09
C ALA A 157 23.15 13.12 4.62
N SER A 158 24.00 13.55 3.68
CA SER A 158 23.74 13.45 2.25
C SER A 158 23.65 12.00 1.78
N ALA A 159 24.55 11.13 2.24
CA ALA A 159 24.48 9.70 1.94
C ALA A 159 23.18 9.05 2.46
N VAL A 160 22.74 9.39 3.68
CA VAL A 160 21.45 8.92 4.24
C VAL A 160 20.28 9.40 3.37
N ARG A 161 20.31 10.66 2.94
CA ARG A 161 19.29 11.25 2.04
C ARG A 161 19.26 10.58 0.67
N ASP A 162 20.38 10.12 0.14
CA ASP A 162 20.41 9.40 -1.14
C ASP A 162 19.83 7.98 -1.01
N VAL A 163 20.08 7.29 0.11
CA VAL A 163 19.39 6.03 0.43
C VAL A 163 17.88 6.23 0.52
N GLU A 164 17.44 7.31 1.16
CA GLU A 164 16.02 7.68 1.25
C GLU A 164 15.37 7.89 -0.13
N LYS A 165 16.01 8.63 -1.03
CA LYS A 165 15.54 8.83 -2.41
C LYS A 165 15.42 7.50 -3.16
N GLY A 166 16.41 6.63 -3.01
CA GLY A 166 16.40 5.29 -3.62
C GLY A 166 15.23 4.46 -3.10
N LEU A 167 15.08 4.34 -1.77
CA LEU A 167 13.95 3.66 -1.15
C LEU A 167 12.61 4.26 -1.58
N SER A 168 12.55 5.59 -1.75
CA SER A 168 11.37 6.29 -2.25
C SER A 168 10.95 5.82 -3.63
N GLY A 169 11.88 5.75 -4.58
CA GLY A 169 11.60 5.22 -5.92
C GLY A 169 11.10 3.77 -5.88
N PHE A 170 11.74 2.91 -5.09
CA PHE A 170 11.37 1.49 -5.00
C PHE A 170 10.01 1.27 -4.34
N PHE A 171 9.69 1.96 -3.24
CA PHE A 171 8.36 1.79 -2.63
C PHE A 171 7.26 2.27 -3.59
N GLN A 172 7.48 3.35 -4.34
CA GLN A 172 6.51 3.86 -5.32
C GLN A 172 6.26 2.84 -6.44
N MET A 173 7.32 2.22 -6.97
CA MET A 173 7.20 1.15 -7.98
C MET A 173 6.49 -0.09 -7.45
N LEU A 174 6.76 -0.50 -6.21
CA LEU A 174 6.09 -1.63 -5.57
C LEU A 174 4.60 -1.35 -5.30
N GLY A 175 4.29 -0.16 -4.80
CA GLY A 175 2.90 0.30 -4.63
C GLY A 175 2.16 0.36 -5.97
N GLY A 176 2.83 0.86 -7.02
CA GLY A 176 2.27 0.88 -8.36
C GLY A 176 2.03 -0.52 -8.94
N THR A 177 2.96 -1.44 -8.72
CA THR A 177 2.83 -2.86 -9.12
C THR A 177 1.66 -3.54 -8.41
N SER A 178 1.48 -3.26 -7.11
CA SER A 178 0.32 -3.73 -6.36
C SER A 178 -0.99 -3.25 -6.98
N LEU A 179 -1.12 -1.94 -7.22
CA LEU A 179 -2.33 -1.36 -7.81
C LEU A 179 -2.60 -1.85 -9.23
N LEU A 180 -1.56 -2.05 -10.05
CA LEU A 180 -1.70 -2.65 -11.38
C LEU A 180 -2.29 -4.05 -11.30
N ALA A 181 -1.70 -4.92 -10.47
CA ALA A 181 -2.15 -6.30 -10.35
C ALA A 181 -3.56 -6.39 -9.75
N LEU A 182 -3.81 -5.71 -8.62
CA LEU A 182 -5.12 -5.69 -7.97
C LEU A 182 -6.18 -5.02 -8.86
N GLY A 183 -5.83 -3.92 -9.52
CA GLY A 183 -6.71 -3.18 -10.43
C GLY A 183 -7.15 -4.01 -11.63
N LEU A 184 -6.22 -4.71 -12.29
CA LEU A 184 -6.54 -5.66 -13.35
C LEU A 184 -7.43 -6.80 -12.83
N GLY A 185 -7.12 -7.35 -11.65
CA GLY A 185 -7.92 -8.39 -11.01
C GLY A 185 -9.36 -7.93 -10.75
N ILE A 186 -9.54 -6.69 -10.29
CA ILE A 186 -10.86 -6.07 -10.08
C ILE A 186 -11.59 -5.83 -11.41
N ALA A 187 -10.90 -5.25 -12.41
CA ALA A 187 -11.47 -4.93 -13.70
C ALA A 187 -12.00 -6.20 -14.39
N ILE A 188 -11.25 -7.30 -14.34
CA ILE A 188 -11.62 -8.58 -14.95
C ILE A 188 -12.64 -9.33 -14.08
N GLY A 189 -12.35 -9.50 -12.79
CA GLY A 189 -13.07 -10.40 -11.88
C GLY A 189 -14.33 -9.82 -11.22
N ARG A 190 -14.64 -8.53 -11.43
CA ARG A 190 -15.82 -7.85 -10.88
C ARG A 190 -15.95 -7.96 -9.34
N LEU A 191 -14.81 -8.05 -8.63
CA LEU A 191 -14.78 -8.02 -7.17
C LEU A 191 -15.32 -6.69 -6.63
N LEU A 192 -15.02 -5.60 -7.34
CA LEU A 192 -15.51 -4.26 -7.15
C LEU A 192 -16.03 -3.71 -8.50
N PRO A 193 -16.74 -2.56 -8.53
CA PRO A 193 -17.07 -1.88 -9.78
C PRO A 193 -15.88 -1.77 -10.74
N ARG A 194 -16.08 -2.14 -12.02
CA ARG A 194 -14.99 -2.24 -13.01
C ARG A 194 -14.21 -0.94 -13.19
N TRP A 195 -14.88 0.20 -13.07
CA TRP A 195 -14.25 1.51 -13.19
C TRP A 195 -13.17 1.74 -12.11
N LEU A 196 -13.37 1.22 -10.89
CA LEU A 196 -12.36 1.27 -9.82
C LEU A 196 -11.12 0.45 -10.17
N GLY A 197 -11.32 -0.69 -10.85
CA GLY A 197 -10.20 -1.48 -11.36
C GLY A 197 -9.34 -0.68 -12.33
N TRP A 198 -9.96 0.01 -13.29
CA TRP A 198 -9.22 0.86 -14.23
C TRP A 198 -8.57 2.08 -13.58
N VAL A 199 -9.23 2.71 -12.60
CA VAL A 199 -8.61 3.78 -11.79
C VAL A 199 -7.35 3.27 -11.09
N ALA A 200 -7.40 2.09 -10.47
CA ALA A 200 -6.23 1.48 -9.84
C ALA A 200 -5.12 1.13 -10.86
N VAL A 201 -5.48 0.65 -12.05
CA VAL A 201 -4.50 0.39 -13.13
C VAL A 201 -3.78 1.67 -13.55
N LEU A 202 -4.52 2.76 -13.78
CA LEU A 202 -3.93 4.04 -14.17
C LEU A 202 -3.08 4.63 -13.05
N ALA A 203 -3.55 4.57 -11.80
CA ALA A 203 -2.76 4.97 -10.64
C ALA A 203 -1.47 4.13 -10.55
N GLY A 204 -1.58 2.82 -10.71
CA GLY A 204 -0.45 1.92 -10.61
C GLY A 204 0.61 2.15 -11.68
N ALA A 205 0.20 2.33 -12.93
CA ALA A 205 1.11 2.65 -14.04
C ALA A 205 1.88 3.95 -13.78
N GLY A 206 1.19 5.00 -13.34
CA GLY A 206 1.83 6.27 -13.05
C GLY A 206 2.72 6.24 -11.81
N LEU A 207 2.39 5.46 -10.77
CA LEU A 207 3.28 5.25 -9.63
C LEU A 207 4.55 4.49 -10.01
N VAL A 208 4.47 3.51 -10.92
CA VAL A 208 5.67 2.84 -11.45
C VAL A 208 6.55 3.82 -12.22
N ALA A 209 5.96 4.62 -13.12
CA ALA A 209 6.70 5.63 -13.88
C ALA A 209 7.31 6.71 -12.97
N GLY A 210 6.54 7.22 -12.01
CA GLY A 210 6.99 8.21 -11.03
C GLY A 210 8.07 7.66 -10.09
N GLY A 211 7.96 6.39 -9.68
CA GLY A 211 8.96 5.69 -8.89
C GLY A 211 10.30 5.52 -9.61
N ALA A 212 10.25 5.11 -10.88
CA ALA A 212 11.45 5.06 -11.72
C ALA A 212 12.09 6.44 -11.87
N LEU A 213 11.28 7.49 -12.10
CA LEU A 213 11.78 8.85 -12.21
C LEU A 213 12.40 9.35 -10.89
N THR A 214 11.78 9.02 -9.75
CA THR A 214 12.32 9.33 -8.42
C THR A 214 13.66 8.62 -8.19
N ALA A 215 13.78 7.36 -8.59
CA ALA A 215 15.03 6.60 -8.46
C ALA A 215 16.19 7.23 -9.25
N HIS A 216 15.91 7.83 -10.41
CA HIS A 216 16.93 8.47 -11.25
C HIS A 216 17.20 9.94 -10.90
N THR A 217 16.19 10.67 -10.43
CA THR A 217 16.27 12.13 -10.29
C THR A 217 16.12 12.62 -8.86
N GLY A 218 15.99 11.70 -7.89
CA GLY A 218 15.61 12.03 -6.52
C GLY A 218 14.23 12.68 -6.47
N PHE A 219 14.07 13.63 -5.57
CA PHE A 219 12.81 14.34 -5.36
C PHE A 219 12.63 15.52 -6.32
N SER A 220 12.85 15.31 -7.61
CA SER A 220 12.74 16.38 -8.61
C SER A 220 11.30 16.92 -8.73
N SER A 221 11.15 18.14 -9.23
CA SER A 221 9.83 18.71 -9.55
C SER A 221 9.10 17.89 -10.60
N THR A 222 9.81 17.34 -11.58
CA THR A 222 9.25 16.44 -12.59
C THR A 222 8.73 15.14 -11.96
N ALA A 223 9.50 14.49 -11.08
CA ALA A 223 9.05 13.30 -10.36
C ALA A 223 7.77 13.59 -9.56
N SER A 224 7.75 14.72 -8.86
CA SER A 224 6.60 15.16 -8.07
C SER A 224 5.36 15.42 -8.94
N ALA A 225 5.52 16.08 -10.08
CA ALA A 225 4.43 16.35 -11.02
C ALA A 225 3.83 15.06 -11.60
N VAL A 226 4.69 14.09 -11.94
CA VAL A 226 4.25 12.77 -12.45
C VAL A 226 3.49 11.99 -11.37
N LEU A 227 3.92 12.06 -10.11
CA LEU A 227 3.28 11.34 -9.00
C LEU A 227 1.94 11.94 -8.56
N LEU A 228 1.70 13.24 -8.80
CA LEU A 228 0.49 13.92 -8.34
C LEU A 228 -0.79 13.25 -8.86
N GLY A 229 -0.90 13.03 -10.17
CA GLY A 229 -2.07 12.39 -10.78
C GLY A 229 -2.35 10.99 -10.21
N PRO A 230 -1.36 10.08 -10.21
CA PRO A 230 -1.45 8.77 -9.58
C PRO A 230 -1.86 8.79 -8.10
N SER A 231 -1.34 9.73 -7.30
CA SER A 231 -1.74 9.90 -5.90
C SER A 231 -3.22 10.28 -5.77
N VAL A 232 -3.73 11.17 -6.64
CA VAL A 232 -5.16 11.51 -6.67
C VAL A 232 -6.01 10.31 -7.08
N LEU A 233 -5.56 9.52 -8.08
CA LEU A 233 -6.27 8.32 -8.49
C LEU A 233 -6.27 7.23 -7.40
N LEU A 234 -5.18 7.09 -6.63
CA LEU A 234 -5.13 6.21 -5.46
C LEU A 234 -6.14 6.66 -4.40
N LEU A 235 -6.25 7.96 -4.12
CA LEU A 235 -7.28 8.51 -3.23
C LEU A 235 -8.68 8.15 -3.72
N VAL A 236 -8.98 8.39 -5.00
CA VAL A 236 -10.28 8.04 -5.62
C VAL A 236 -10.55 6.54 -5.49
N PHE A 237 -9.56 5.69 -5.75
CA PHE A 237 -9.67 4.25 -5.62
C PHE A 237 -10.00 3.83 -4.18
N VAL A 238 -9.25 4.32 -3.19
CA VAL A 238 -9.43 3.97 -1.78
C VAL A 238 -10.82 4.39 -1.29
N LEU A 239 -11.23 5.63 -1.58
CA LEU A 239 -12.57 6.12 -1.19
C LEU A 239 -13.68 5.31 -1.88
N GLY A 240 -13.55 5.10 -3.19
CA GLY A 240 -14.55 4.38 -3.96
C GLY A 240 -14.66 2.90 -3.61
N ALA A 241 -13.55 2.22 -3.31
CA ALA A 241 -13.53 0.83 -2.86
C ALA A 241 -14.01 0.67 -1.41
N SER A 242 -13.89 1.70 -0.57
CA SER A 242 -14.39 1.68 0.82
C SER A 242 -15.92 1.55 0.90
N VAL A 243 -16.66 2.13 -0.06
CA VAL A 243 -18.14 2.06 -0.09
C VAL A 243 -18.68 0.63 -0.18
N PRO A 244 -18.33 -0.19 -1.20
CA PRO A 244 -18.78 -1.57 -1.29
C PRO A 244 -18.21 -2.45 -0.16
N LEU A 245 -16.97 -2.22 0.28
CA LEU A 245 -16.37 -2.95 1.41
C LEU A 245 -17.14 -2.71 2.73
N TRP A 246 -17.61 -1.48 2.96
CA TRP A 246 -18.41 -1.13 4.13
C TRP A 246 -19.81 -1.77 4.13
N ARG A 247 -20.44 -1.80 2.94
CA ARG A 247 -21.76 -2.42 2.76
C ARG A 247 -21.72 -3.93 3.05
N GLY A 248 -20.65 -4.60 2.61
CA GLY A 248 -20.46 -6.04 2.76
C GLY A 248 -21.49 -6.87 1.97
N PRO A 249 -21.32 -8.20 1.88
CA PRO A 249 -22.38 -9.08 1.39
C PRO A 249 -23.64 -8.94 2.26
N ALA A 250 -24.83 -8.99 1.66
CA ALA A 250 -26.06 -9.08 2.44
C ALA A 250 -25.98 -10.32 3.34
N ALA A 251 -26.36 -10.20 4.62
CA ALA A 251 -26.47 -11.35 5.49
C ALA A 251 -27.46 -12.34 4.86
N ALA A 252 -27.07 -13.60 4.71
CA ALA A 252 -28.00 -14.63 4.31
C ALA A 252 -29.15 -14.67 5.34
N PRO A 253 -30.42 -14.75 4.92
CA PRO A 253 -31.52 -14.93 5.86
C PRO A 253 -31.26 -16.20 6.70
N PRO A 254 -31.66 -16.22 7.98
CA PRO A 254 -31.53 -17.42 8.80
C PRO A 254 -32.22 -18.58 8.09
N ALA A 255 -31.56 -19.74 8.06
CA ALA A 255 -32.19 -20.97 7.59
C ALA A 255 -33.41 -21.25 8.47
N SER A 256 -34.59 -21.23 7.87
CA SER A 256 -35.86 -21.62 8.47
C SER A 256 -36.00 -23.13 8.55
#